data_AF-A0AAD3VQ92-F1
#
_entry.id   AF-A0AAD3VQ92-F1
#
_cell.length_a   1.000
_cell.length_b   1.000
_cell.length_c   1.000
_cell.angle_alpha   90.00
_cell.angle_beta   90.00
_cell.angle_gamma   90.00
#
_symmetry.space_group_name_H-M   'P 1'
#
loop_
_entity.id
_entity.type
_entity.pdbx_description
1 polymer ?
#
loop_
_entity_poly.entity_id
_entity_poly.type
_entity_poly.pdbx_seq_one_letter_code
_entity_poly.pdbx_strand_id
1 'polypeptide(L)'
;MSNGRGRTLKGLMVRSTLTPEDFAQVYSILDVAPLDGDCGGLCEKRCCQEYEPGVGMYLLPGEDCMFDGNEPWLEWRLQSASHQDFPPEWDGMVYFVMCRGTCPRERRPIQCRTFPLMPYLDPEGNLEVRLDTLTGSLLCPMVRYPESYPLRKEFMDAVLSAWRILIKDPLIRADVLWQSRKLDQDNLSPWRKLLSWRKRK
;
A
#
# COMPACT_ATOMS: atom_id res chain seq x y z
N MET A 1 21.47 22.10 34.58
CA MET A 1 21.35 22.22 33.11
C MET A 1 20.61 21.01 32.60
N SER A 2 19.41 21.27 32.06
CA SER A 2 18.57 20.45 31.16
C SER A 2 18.60 18.92 31.27
N ASN A 3 17.62 18.41 32.04
CA ASN A 3 17.03 17.08 31.90
C ASN A 3 16.20 17.02 30.59
N GLY A 4 16.73 16.38 29.54
CA GLY A 4 15.98 16.06 28.31
C GLY A 4 15.47 14.63 28.35
N ARG A 5 14.31 14.39 28.97
CA ARG A 5 13.64 13.08 28.96
C ARG A 5 13.33 12.70 27.53
N GLY A 6 13.87 11.56 27.07
CA GLY A 6 13.47 10.93 25.83
C GLY A 6 11.97 10.66 25.86
N ARG A 7 11.20 11.47 25.11
CA ARG A 7 9.88 11.03 24.66
C ARG A 7 10.13 9.85 23.73
N THR A 8 9.71 8.66 24.14
CA THR A 8 9.69 7.49 23.28
C THR A 8 8.92 7.85 22.00
N LEU A 9 9.52 7.67 20.82
CA LEU A 9 8.92 8.04 19.53
C LEU A 9 7.49 7.49 19.35
N LYS A 10 7.15 6.38 20.02
CA LYS A 10 5.79 5.81 20.11
C LYS A 10 4.69 6.80 20.53
N GLY A 11 5.04 7.85 21.29
CA GLY A 11 4.10 8.90 21.67
C GLY A 11 3.64 9.79 20.52
N LEU A 12 4.45 9.86 19.45
CA LEU A 12 4.33 10.78 18.31
C LEU A 12 3.84 10.08 17.03
N MET A 13 3.80 8.75 16.99
CA MET A 13 3.37 7.98 15.82
C MET A 13 1.84 8.04 15.66
N VAL A 14 1.38 8.01 14.41
CA VAL A 14 -0.02 7.68 14.09
C VAL A 14 -0.31 6.28 14.64
N ARG A 15 -1.28 6.17 15.56
CA ARG A 15 -1.48 4.95 16.35
C ARG A 15 -2.55 4.05 15.76
N SER A 16 -2.20 2.77 15.62
CA SER A 16 -3.17 1.71 15.33
C SER A 16 -3.93 1.27 16.57
N THR A 17 -5.14 0.78 16.34
CA THR A 17 -5.93 -0.05 17.26
C THR A 17 -5.71 -1.53 17.03
N LEU A 18 -5.06 -1.93 15.92
CA LEU A 18 -4.72 -3.33 15.63
C LEU A 18 -3.52 -3.80 16.43
N THR A 19 -3.50 -5.10 16.68
CA THR A 19 -2.45 -5.80 17.42
C THR A 19 -1.39 -6.39 16.49
N PRO A 20 -0.19 -6.73 17.01
CA PRO A 20 0.79 -7.50 16.25
C PRO A 20 0.23 -8.82 15.71
N GLU A 21 -0.69 -9.47 16.43
CA GLU A 21 -1.36 -10.69 15.98
C GLU A 21 -2.26 -10.45 14.76
N ASP A 22 -2.99 -9.32 14.72
CA ASP A 22 -3.77 -8.93 13.54
C ASP A 22 -2.86 -8.73 12.31
N PHE A 23 -1.71 -8.06 12.49
CA PHE A 23 -0.74 -7.88 11.42
C PHE A 23 -0.09 -9.19 10.98
N ALA A 24 0.27 -10.08 11.90
CA ALA A 24 0.80 -11.40 11.58
C ALA A 24 -0.22 -12.23 10.78
N GLN A 25 -1.50 -12.17 11.15
CA GLN A 25 -2.58 -12.81 10.39
C GLN A 25 -2.69 -12.22 8.98
N VAL A 26 -2.67 -10.90 8.85
CA VAL A 26 -2.71 -10.21 7.55
C VAL A 26 -1.51 -10.61 6.68
N TYR A 27 -0.30 -10.64 7.23
CA TYR A 27 0.91 -11.05 6.51
C TYR A 27 0.82 -12.49 5.99
N SER A 28 0.26 -13.40 6.79
CA SER A 28 0.01 -14.79 6.42
C SER A 28 -1.02 -14.92 5.30
N ILE A 29 -2.15 -14.21 5.39
CA ILE A 29 -3.18 -14.18 4.32
C ILE A 29 -2.58 -13.66 3.01
N LEU A 30 -1.73 -12.64 3.09
CA LEU A 30 -1.11 -11.99 1.94
C LEU A 30 0.14 -12.71 1.40
N ASP A 31 0.48 -13.90 1.90
CA ASP A 31 1.55 -14.73 1.33
C ASP A 31 1.09 -15.47 0.06
N VAL A 32 0.58 -14.70 -0.89
CA VAL A 32 0.08 -15.18 -2.18
C VAL A 32 0.57 -14.26 -3.30
N ALA A 33 0.91 -14.85 -4.45
CA ALA A 33 1.38 -14.12 -5.62
C ALA A 33 0.21 -13.67 -6.52
N PRO A 34 0.30 -12.48 -7.15
CA PRO A 34 -0.73 -11.99 -8.07
C PRO A 34 -0.84 -12.80 -9.36
N LEU A 35 0.24 -13.49 -9.75
CA LEU A 35 0.36 -14.32 -10.95
C LEU A 35 1.06 -15.64 -10.60
N ASP A 36 0.97 -16.61 -11.50
CA ASP A 36 1.80 -17.82 -11.43
C ASP A 36 3.23 -17.48 -11.87
N GLY A 37 4.02 -16.98 -10.92
CA GLY A 37 5.42 -16.58 -11.12
C GLY A 37 5.76 -15.19 -10.58
N ASP A 38 7.00 -14.75 -10.83
CA ASP A 38 7.45 -13.40 -10.45
C ASP A 38 6.86 -12.35 -11.39
N CYS A 39 5.86 -11.59 -10.92
CA CYS A 39 5.25 -10.51 -11.68
C CYS A 39 6.26 -9.42 -12.08
N GLY A 40 7.41 -9.34 -11.40
CA GLY A 40 8.53 -8.48 -11.75
C GLY A 40 9.11 -8.79 -13.13
N GLY A 41 8.96 -10.01 -13.64
CA GLY A 41 9.37 -10.38 -15.00
C GLY A 41 8.64 -9.59 -16.10
N LEU A 42 7.47 -9.02 -15.82
CA LEU A 42 6.69 -8.24 -16.79
C LEU A 42 7.21 -6.80 -16.96
N CYS A 43 7.93 -6.27 -15.98
CA CYS A 43 8.33 -4.86 -15.94
C CYS A 43 9.73 -4.65 -15.34
N GLU A 44 10.57 -5.67 -15.32
CA GLU A 44 11.91 -5.64 -14.72
C GLU A 44 11.90 -5.15 -13.26
N LYS A 45 10.87 -5.55 -12.50
CA LYS A 45 10.69 -5.20 -11.09
C LYS A 45 10.58 -3.69 -10.83
N ARG A 46 10.05 -2.92 -11.80
CA ARG A 46 9.97 -1.45 -11.71
C ARG A 46 9.35 -0.94 -10.42
N CYS A 47 8.25 -1.54 -9.93
CA CYS A 47 7.62 -1.14 -8.66
C CYS A 47 8.42 -1.53 -7.40
N CYS A 48 9.42 -2.41 -7.52
CA CYS A 48 10.32 -2.78 -6.41
C CYS A 48 11.61 -1.95 -6.44
N GLN A 49 11.84 -1.12 -7.45
CA GLN A 49 13.03 -0.30 -7.62
C GLN A 49 12.71 1.18 -7.36
N GLU A 50 13.75 1.96 -7.05
CA GLU A 50 13.66 3.42 -7.05
C GLU A 50 13.63 3.92 -8.51
N TYR A 51 12.48 3.84 -9.15
CA TYR A 51 12.30 4.30 -10.54
C TYR A 51 12.28 5.82 -10.67
N GLU A 52 12.04 6.52 -9.55
CA GLU A 52 12.17 7.97 -9.36
C GLU A 52 12.70 8.24 -7.94
N PRO A 53 13.48 9.32 -7.73
CA PRO A 53 14.03 9.63 -6.42
C PRO A 53 12.96 9.73 -5.33
N GLY A 54 13.15 8.99 -4.23
CA GLY A 54 12.25 9.03 -3.08
C GLY A 54 10.97 8.20 -3.23
N VAL A 55 10.91 7.26 -4.18
CA VAL A 55 9.83 6.26 -4.25
C VAL A 55 9.99 5.23 -3.12
N GLY A 56 8.88 4.93 -2.45
CA GLY A 56 8.82 3.98 -1.36
C GLY A 56 7.38 3.75 -0.91
N MET A 57 7.22 3.13 0.25
CA MET A 57 5.93 2.82 0.83
C MET A 57 5.79 3.46 2.20
N TYR A 58 4.61 4.00 2.48
CA TYR A 58 4.23 4.27 3.85
C TYR A 58 3.78 2.98 4.50
N LEU A 59 4.24 2.74 5.72
CA LEU A 59 3.68 1.67 6.53
C LEU A 59 2.31 2.11 7.05
N LEU A 60 1.36 1.19 7.10
CA LEU A 60 0.08 1.42 7.77
C LEU A 60 0.33 1.68 9.27
N PRO A 61 -0.54 2.44 9.96
CA PRO A 61 -0.43 2.64 11.40
C PRO A 61 -0.31 1.31 12.12
N GLY A 62 0.79 1.11 12.85
CA GLY A 62 1.10 -0.10 13.62
C GLY A 62 1.78 -1.24 12.85
N GLU A 63 1.91 -1.15 11.53
CA GLU A 63 2.53 -2.20 10.71
C GLU A 63 4.03 -2.37 11.01
N ASP A 64 4.67 -1.35 11.57
CA ASP A 64 6.07 -1.38 12.02
C ASP A 64 6.38 -2.51 13.00
N CYS A 65 5.36 -3.06 13.69
CA CYS A 65 5.53 -4.24 14.54
C CYS A 65 5.99 -5.50 13.79
N MET A 66 5.87 -5.54 12.46
CA MET A 66 6.30 -6.65 11.61
C MET A 66 7.77 -6.53 11.16
N PHE A 67 8.47 -5.50 11.63
CA PHE A 67 9.83 -5.17 11.26
C PHE A 67 10.74 -5.08 12.49
N ASP A 68 12.02 -5.36 12.28
CA ASP A 68 13.07 -5.23 13.28
C ASP A 68 13.79 -3.86 13.20
N GLY A 69 13.52 -3.09 12.15
CA GLY A 69 14.09 -1.76 11.91
C GLY A 69 15.55 -1.77 11.44
N ASN A 70 16.12 -2.95 11.20
CA ASN A 70 17.50 -3.18 10.77
C ASN A 70 17.56 -3.98 9.46
N GLU A 71 16.46 -4.00 8.69
CA GLU A 71 16.39 -4.71 7.43
C GLU A 71 17.42 -4.16 6.43
N PRO A 72 18.40 -4.96 5.97
CA PRO A 72 19.46 -4.45 5.08
C PRO A 72 18.96 -4.07 3.68
N TRP A 73 17.71 -4.41 3.37
CA TRP A 73 17.03 -4.17 2.10
C TRP A 73 16.06 -2.96 2.16
N LEU A 74 15.92 -2.30 3.31
CA LEU A 74 15.13 -1.09 3.50
C LEU A 74 16.00 0.12 3.89
N GLU A 75 15.61 1.28 3.41
CA GLU A 75 15.96 2.56 4.02
C GLU A 75 14.71 3.11 4.73
N TRP A 76 14.85 3.40 6.02
CA TRP A 76 13.78 3.91 6.87
C TRP A 76 13.83 5.43 6.98
N ARG A 77 12.67 6.07 6.85
CA ARG A 77 12.48 7.50 7.10
C ARG A 77 11.25 7.70 7.96
N LEU A 78 11.25 8.79 8.72
CA LEU A 78 10.10 9.24 9.48
C LEU A 78 9.58 10.53 8.87
N GLN A 79 8.28 10.60 8.63
CA GLN A 79 7.64 11.76 8.02
C GLN A 79 6.42 12.21 8.83
N SER A 80 6.14 13.51 8.82
CA SER A 80 4.92 14.04 9.42
C SER A 80 3.74 13.74 8.50
N ALA A 81 2.71 13.05 9.01
CA ALA A 81 1.52 12.71 8.25
C ALA A 81 0.82 13.96 7.69
N SER A 82 0.80 15.04 8.45
CA SER A 82 0.23 16.35 8.05
C SER A 82 0.92 17.03 6.85
N HIS A 83 2.11 16.57 6.45
CA HIS A 83 2.83 17.05 5.26
C HIS A 83 2.71 16.09 4.08
N GLN A 84 1.99 14.98 4.26
CA GLN A 84 1.76 13.98 3.23
C GLN A 84 0.28 13.95 2.85
N ASP A 85 -0.03 13.14 1.85
CA ASP A 85 -1.36 13.06 1.24
C ASP A 85 -2.29 12.08 1.97
N PHE A 86 -2.37 12.21 3.30
CA PHE A 86 -3.19 11.39 4.18
C PHE A 86 -4.47 12.11 4.64
N PRO A 87 -5.46 11.37 5.16
CA PRO A 87 -6.61 11.98 5.83
C PRO A 87 -6.19 12.89 6.99
N PRO A 88 -6.93 13.98 7.28
CA PRO A 88 -6.66 14.86 8.42
C PRO A 88 -6.64 14.15 9.78
N GLU A 89 -7.30 12.99 9.91
CA GLU A 89 -7.32 12.15 11.09
C GLU A 89 -5.95 11.53 11.42
N TRP A 90 -5.05 11.45 10.45
CA TRP A 90 -3.67 11.00 10.66
C TRP A 90 -2.85 12.16 11.24
N ASP A 91 -2.85 12.28 12.57
CA ASP A 91 -2.02 13.22 13.30
C ASP A 91 -0.80 12.53 13.91
N GLY A 92 0.39 13.00 13.56
CA GLY A 92 1.66 12.48 14.05
C GLY A 92 2.62 12.04 12.95
N MET A 93 3.52 11.13 13.31
CA MET A 93 4.58 10.61 12.45
C MET A 93 4.20 9.27 11.83
N VAL A 94 4.66 9.05 10.60
CA VAL A 94 4.51 7.81 9.85
C VAL A 94 5.87 7.30 9.40
N TYR A 95 6.01 5.97 9.34
CA TYR A 95 7.16 5.34 8.74
C TYR A 95 7.03 5.31 7.22
N PHE A 96 8.10 5.70 6.55
CA PHE A 96 8.26 5.57 5.11
C PHE A 96 9.48 4.71 4.83
N VAL A 97 9.31 3.66 4.05
CA VAL A 97 10.37 2.70 3.74
C VAL A 97 10.62 2.64 2.25
N MET A 98 11.89 2.70 1.84
CA MET A 98 12.29 2.57 0.45
C MET A 98 13.01 1.25 0.26
N CYS A 99 12.58 0.48 -0.73
CA CYS A 99 13.14 -0.83 -1.02
C CYS A 99 14.33 -0.74 -1.99
N ARG A 100 15.36 -1.54 -1.73
CA ARG A 100 16.54 -1.67 -2.62
C ARG A 100 16.34 -2.64 -3.80
N GLY A 101 15.12 -3.07 -4.11
CA GLY A 101 14.82 -4.03 -5.18
C GLY A 101 15.11 -5.50 -4.89
N THR A 102 15.71 -5.81 -3.74
CA THR A 102 16.05 -7.18 -3.30
C THR A 102 15.24 -7.65 -2.09
N CYS A 103 14.06 -7.06 -1.87
CA CYS A 103 13.25 -7.38 -0.70
C CYS A 103 12.72 -8.83 -0.68
N PRO A 104 12.85 -9.53 0.45
CA PRO A 104 12.16 -10.80 0.69
C PRO A 104 10.64 -10.57 0.65
N ARG A 105 9.93 -11.37 -0.14
CA ARG A 105 8.49 -11.17 -0.42
C ARG A 105 7.66 -11.28 0.85
N GLU A 106 7.99 -12.27 1.67
CA GLU A 106 7.39 -12.62 2.94
C GLU A 106 7.62 -11.58 4.05
N ARG A 107 8.48 -10.57 3.83
CA ARG A 107 8.65 -9.42 4.74
C ARG A 107 8.28 -8.07 4.10
N ARG A 108 7.73 -8.03 2.89
CA ARG A 108 7.31 -6.77 2.25
C ARG A 108 6.23 -6.06 3.08
N PRO A 109 6.15 -4.72 3.01
CA PRO A 109 5.01 -3.98 3.51
C PRO A 109 3.70 -4.44 2.87
N ILE A 110 2.58 -4.34 3.59
CA ILE A 110 1.24 -4.75 3.19
C ILE A 110 0.87 -4.13 1.85
N GLN A 111 1.08 -2.83 1.67
CA GLN A 111 0.75 -2.14 0.42
C GLN A 111 1.52 -2.73 -0.78
N CYS A 112 2.77 -3.17 -0.60
CA CYS A 112 3.51 -3.90 -1.65
C CYS A 112 2.97 -5.31 -1.91
N ARG A 113 2.37 -5.96 -0.91
CA ARG A 113 1.77 -7.30 -1.05
C ARG A 113 0.44 -7.26 -1.76
N THR A 114 -0.34 -6.20 -1.54
CA THR A 114 -1.68 -6.05 -2.12
C THR A 114 -1.61 -5.53 -3.56
N PHE A 115 -0.58 -4.76 -3.91
CA PHE A 115 -0.35 -4.29 -5.27
C PHE A 115 -0.28 -5.48 -6.26
N PRO A 116 -1.03 -5.46 -7.38
CA PRO A 116 -1.62 -4.31 -8.07
C PRO A 116 -3.05 -3.92 -7.65
N LEU A 117 -3.55 -4.43 -6.54
CA LEU A 117 -4.86 -4.07 -5.99
C LEU A 117 -4.73 -3.03 -4.87
N MET A 118 -5.74 -2.17 -4.79
CA MET A 118 -6.00 -1.29 -3.66
C MET A 118 -7.36 -1.62 -3.03
N PRO A 119 -7.52 -1.42 -1.72
CA PRO A 119 -8.84 -1.46 -1.10
C PRO A 119 -9.68 -0.28 -1.59
N TYR A 120 -10.99 -0.47 -1.61
CA TYR A 120 -11.95 0.56 -2.00
C TYR A 120 -13.17 0.50 -1.09
N LEU A 121 -13.64 1.66 -0.64
CA LEU A 121 -14.93 1.82 0.03
C LEU A 121 -15.90 2.55 -0.90
N ASP A 122 -17.01 1.88 -1.23
CA ASP A 122 -18.11 2.48 -1.98
C ASP A 122 -18.83 3.57 -1.16
N PRO A 123 -19.74 4.35 -1.76
CA PRO A 123 -20.49 5.39 -1.04
C PRO A 123 -21.31 4.85 0.15
N GLU A 124 -21.72 3.59 0.10
CA GLU A 124 -22.44 2.89 1.16
C GLU A 124 -21.51 2.37 2.27
N GLY A 125 -20.19 2.41 2.06
CA GLY A 125 -19.17 1.97 3.00
C GLY A 125 -18.83 0.47 2.93
N ASN A 126 -19.24 -0.22 1.87
CA ASN A 126 -18.85 -1.61 1.61
C ASN A 126 -17.42 -1.69 1.07
N LEU A 127 -16.67 -2.67 1.55
CA LEU A 127 -15.30 -2.93 1.11
C LEU A 127 -15.28 -3.76 -0.17
N GLU A 128 -14.57 -3.25 -1.17
CA GLU A 128 -14.15 -3.94 -2.38
C GLU A 128 -12.62 -3.89 -2.52
N VAL A 129 -12.10 -4.63 -3.50
CA VAL A 129 -10.73 -4.47 -3.99
C VAL A 129 -10.77 -4.14 -5.46
N ARG A 130 -10.00 -3.13 -5.87
CA ARG A 130 -9.96 -2.64 -7.25
C ARG A 130 -8.51 -2.55 -7.73
N LEU A 131 -8.30 -2.53 -9.04
CA LEU A 131 -6.97 -2.24 -9.58
C LEU A 131 -6.53 -0.85 -9.10
N ASP A 132 -5.31 -0.76 -8.58
CA ASP A 132 -4.70 0.51 -8.20
C ASP A 132 -4.29 1.27 -9.46
N THR A 133 -5.26 1.96 -10.05
CA THR A 133 -5.01 2.77 -11.23
C THR A 133 -4.32 4.08 -10.88
N LEU A 134 -4.42 4.58 -9.65
CA LEU A 134 -3.74 5.79 -9.20
C LEU A 134 -2.21 5.62 -9.33
N THR A 135 -1.68 4.50 -8.86
CA THR A 135 -0.25 4.17 -8.92
C THR A 135 0.12 3.42 -10.21
N GLY A 136 -0.67 2.40 -10.55
CA GLY A 136 -0.23 1.36 -11.47
C GLY A 136 -0.38 1.67 -12.96
N SER A 137 -1.11 2.72 -13.35
CA SER A 137 -1.49 2.94 -14.76
C SER A 137 -0.31 3.15 -15.71
N LEU A 138 0.77 3.74 -15.21
CA LEU A 138 2.00 3.96 -15.96
C LEU A 138 3.14 3.01 -15.54
N LEU A 139 2.95 2.28 -14.43
CA LEU A 139 3.99 1.49 -13.77
C LEU A 139 3.84 -0.01 -14.01
N CYS A 140 2.62 -0.54 -13.93
CA CYS A 140 2.38 -1.99 -13.84
C CYS A 140 1.60 -2.51 -15.05
N PRO A 141 2.13 -3.50 -15.79
CA PRO A 141 1.43 -4.15 -16.89
C PRO A 141 0.09 -4.77 -16.48
N MET A 142 -0.04 -5.33 -15.26
CA MET A 142 -1.28 -5.92 -14.76
C MET A 142 -2.40 -4.90 -14.56
N VAL A 143 -2.05 -3.67 -14.16
CA VAL A 143 -3.04 -2.57 -14.05
C VAL A 143 -3.38 -2.02 -15.43
N ARG A 144 -2.37 -1.88 -16.30
CA ARG A 144 -2.54 -1.28 -17.62
C ARG A 144 -3.31 -2.19 -18.60
N TYR A 145 -3.03 -3.49 -18.57
CA TYR A 145 -3.56 -4.51 -19.47
C TYR A 145 -4.11 -5.72 -18.69
N PRO A 146 -5.17 -5.52 -17.87
CA PRO A 146 -5.68 -6.58 -16.99
C PRO A 146 -6.19 -7.81 -17.74
N GLU A 147 -6.72 -7.64 -18.96
CA GLU A 147 -7.16 -8.76 -19.81
C GLU A 147 -5.98 -9.64 -20.28
N SER A 148 -4.79 -9.07 -20.44
CA SER A 148 -3.59 -9.82 -20.85
C SER A 148 -2.87 -10.47 -19.68
N TYR A 149 -3.07 -9.94 -18.47
CA TYR A 149 -2.43 -10.40 -17.25
C TYR A 149 -3.47 -10.52 -16.12
N PRO A 150 -4.43 -11.45 -16.24
CA PRO A 150 -5.49 -11.62 -15.26
C PRO A 150 -4.89 -12.03 -13.91
N LEU A 151 -5.31 -11.36 -12.85
CA LEU A 151 -4.88 -11.69 -11.50
C LEU A 151 -5.49 -13.02 -11.05
N ARG A 152 -4.72 -13.78 -10.28
CA ARG A 152 -5.22 -15.01 -9.68
C ARG A 152 -6.37 -14.73 -8.72
N LYS A 153 -7.39 -15.59 -8.73
CA LYS A 153 -8.57 -15.44 -7.86
C LYS A 153 -8.19 -15.50 -6.39
N GLU A 154 -7.30 -16.41 -6.02
CA GLU A 154 -6.81 -16.60 -4.66
C GLU A 154 -6.12 -15.33 -4.14
N PHE A 155 -5.40 -14.61 -5.01
CA PHE A 155 -4.79 -13.33 -4.67
C PHE A 155 -5.84 -12.26 -4.39
N MET A 156 -6.84 -12.12 -5.26
CA MET A 156 -7.93 -11.15 -5.06
C MET A 156 -8.70 -11.42 -3.76
N ASP A 157 -9.04 -12.69 -3.49
CA ASP A 157 -9.76 -13.10 -2.28
C ASP A 157 -8.93 -12.86 -1.01
N ALA A 158 -7.62 -13.14 -1.07
CA ALA A 158 -6.70 -12.88 0.03
C ALA A 158 -6.57 -11.39 0.33
N VAL A 159 -6.39 -10.54 -0.69
CA VAL A 159 -6.31 -9.09 -0.52
C VAL A 159 -7.60 -8.57 0.10
N LEU A 160 -8.77 -9.00 -0.38
CA LEU A 160 -10.04 -8.62 0.23
C LEU A 160 -10.13 -9.05 1.70
N SER A 161 -9.74 -10.29 2.00
CA SER A 161 -9.78 -10.84 3.37
C SER A 161 -8.84 -10.09 4.33
N ALA A 162 -7.63 -9.76 3.87
CA ALA A 162 -6.68 -8.96 4.63
C ALA A 162 -7.23 -7.56 4.93
N TRP A 163 -7.78 -6.88 3.92
CA TRP A 163 -8.34 -5.54 4.12
C TRP A 163 -9.56 -5.53 5.04
N ARG A 164 -10.37 -6.59 5.09
CA ARG A 164 -11.46 -6.73 6.09
C ARG A 164 -10.96 -6.70 7.54
N ILE A 165 -9.72 -7.12 7.79
CA ILE A 165 -9.08 -7.02 9.10
C ILE A 165 -8.55 -5.59 9.28
N LEU A 166 -7.81 -5.08 8.31
CA LEU A 166 -7.14 -3.79 8.40
C LEU A 166 -8.11 -2.61 8.60
N ILE A 167 -9.25 -2.60 7.90
CA ILE A 167 -10.23 -1.50 8.02
C ILE A 167 -11.04 -1.53 9.33
N LYS A 168 -10.80 -2.50 10.22
CA LYS A 168 -11.32 -2.43 11.60
C LYS A 168 -10.66 -1.29 12.36
N ASP A 169 -9.44 -0.92 11.98
CA ASP A 169 -8.80 0.29 12.46
C ASP A 169 -9.44 1.53 11.83
N PRO A 170 -9.87 2.52 12.63
CA PRO A 170 -10.54 3.70 12.11
C PRO A 170 -9.63 4.60 11.26
N LEU A 171 -8.31 4.67 11.54
CA LEU A 171 -7.37 5.49 10.78
C LEU A 171 -7.03 4.84 9.44
N ILE A 172 -6.83 3.52 9.42
CA ILE A 172 -6.67 2.78 8.17
C ILE A 172 -7.95 2.89 7.33
N ARG A 173 -9.13 2.72 7.94
CA ARG A 173 -10.40 2.88 7.24
C ARG A 173 -10.58 4.29 6.65
N ALA A 174 -10.18 5.33 7.38
CA ALA A 174 -10.22 6.70 6.91
C ALA A 174 -9.30 6.89 5.69
N ASP A 175 -8.10 6.32 5.70
CA ASP A 175 -7.17 6.35 4.57
C ASP A 175 -7.74 5.61 3.35
N VAL A 176 -8.32 4.42 3.54
CA VAL A 176 -9.00 3.72 2.45
C VAL A 176 -10.12 4.56 1.85
N LEU A 177 -10.94 5.22 2.68
CA LEU A 177 -12.00 6.10 2.17
C LEU A 177 -11.43 7.28 1.38
N TRP A 178 -10.40 7.95 1.91
CA TRP A 178 -9.71 9.07 1.27
C TRP A 178 -9.15 8.69 -0.10
N GLN A 179 -8.43 7.56 -0.18
CA GLN A 179 -7.89 7.04 -1.42
C GLN A 179 -8.99 6.58 -2.39
N SER A 180 -10.11 6.04 -1.89
CA SER A 180 -11.28 5.68 -2.70
C SER A 180 -11.89 6.90 -3.39
N ARG A 181 -12.01 8.02 -2.68
CA ARG A 181 -12.53 9.28 -3.27
C ARG A 181 -11.60 9.81 -4.36
N LYS A 182 -10.28 9.70 -4.18
CA LYS A 182 -9.30 10.06 -5.23
C LYS A 182 -9.41 9.15 -6.45
N LEU A 183 -9.55 7.85 -6.25
CA LEU A 183 -9.75 6.90 -7.33
C LEU A 183 -10.99 7.26 -8.15
N ASP A 184 -12.09 7.63 -7.49
CA ASP A 184 -13.32 8.06 -8.17
C ASP A 184 -13.13 9.35 -8.97
N GLN A 185 -12.48 10.37 -8.41
CA GLN A 185 -12.14 11.61 -9.12
C GLN A 185 -11.24 11.35 -10.33
N ASP A 186 -10.26 10.47 -10.15
CA ASP A 186 -9.30 10.15 -11.18
C ASP A 186 -9.93 9.35 -12.33
N ASN A 187 -10.85 8.43 -12.02
CA ASN A 187 -11.63 7.69 -13.02
C ASN A 187 -12.48 8.62 -13.92
N LEU A 188 -12.90 9.78 -13.41
CA LEU A 188 -13.63 10.79 -14.17
C LEU A 188 -12.71 11.70 -15.01
N SER A 189 -11.40 11.63 -14.81
CA SER A 189 -10.46 12.56 -15.42
C SER A 189 -10.29 12.33 -16.94
N PRO A 190 -10.23 13.39 -17.78
CA PRO A 190 -10.17 13.25 -19.24
C PRO A 190 -8.99 12.41 -19.75
N TRP A 191 -7.86 12.42 -19.06
CA TRP A 191 -6.65 11.69 -19.44
C TRP A 191 -6.86 10.16 -19.44
N ARG A 192 -7.79 9.65 -18.62
CA ARG A 192 -8.17 8.22 -18.61
C ARG A 192 -8.71 7.76 -19.97
N LYS A 193 -9.45 8.63 -20.67
CA LYS A 193 -9.96 8.35 -22.02
C LYS A 193 -8.83 8.25 -23.06
N LEU A 194 -7.75 9.02 -22.88
CA LEU A 194 -6.58 8.96 -23.77
C LEU A 194 -5.81 7.64 -23.60
N LEU A 195 -5.70 7.13 -22.38
CA LEU A 195 -5.09 5.82 -22.12
C LEU A 195 -5.94 4.65 -22.61
N SER A 196 -7.27 4.75 -22.53
CA SER A 196 -8.17 3.71 -23.03
C SER A 196 -8.30 3.73 -24.56
N TRP A 197 -8.12 4.88 -25.22
CA TRP A 197 -8.15 5.00 -26.69
C TRP A 197 -7.07 4.16 -27.39
N ARG A 198 -5.87 4.03 -26.79
CA ARG A 198 -4.81 3.14 -27.29
C ARG A 198 -5.13 1.64 -27.17
N LYS A 199 -6.22 1.25 -26.48
CA LYS A 199 -6.68 -0.16 -26.34
C LYS A 199 -7.55 -0.64 -27.51
N ARG A 200 -7.93 0.22 -28.47
CA ARG A 200 -8.79 -0.12 -29.63
C ARG A 200 -8.00 -0.42 -30.93
N LYS A 201 -6.88 -1.13 -30.84
CA LYS A 201 -6.18 -1.67 -32.01
C LYS A 201 -5.82 -3.12 -31.77
#